data_AF-A0A0X3NZU6-F1
#
_entry.id   AF-A0A0X3NZU6-F1
#
_cell.length_a   1.000
_cell.length_b   1.000
_cell.length_c   1.000
_cell.angle_alpha   90.00
_cell.angle_beta   90.00
_cell.angle_gamma   90.00
#
_symmetry.space_group_name_H-M   'P 1'
#
loop_
_entity.id
_entity.type
_entity.pdbx_description
1 polymer ?
#
loop_
_entity_poly.entity_id
_entity_poly.type
_entity_poly.pdbx_seq_one_letter_code
_entity_poly.pdbx_strand_id
1 'polypeptide(L)'
;MWLKETEESHGGFDVSLKRWNTLRRFLSDRGRSNVIKDIVINTIYPRLDAHVTTGINHLLKSPFCVHPKTGFVCVPFDPRKLEEFDPMSVPKLGDLIGQLASSRNEDGGERHLLAYKHTAIRPAIEMFEQFVSRVSSPSTDVGGGDSKAEVVNFASVRPVVA
;
A
#
# COMPACT_ATOMS: atom_id res chain seq x y z
N MET A 1 23.78 10.38 -41.27
CA MET A 1 25.01 10.13 -40.49
C MET A 1 24.57 9.91 -39.06
N TRP A 2 24.10 8.70 -38.75
CA TRP A 2 23.74 8.30 -37.39
C TRP A 2 25.04 8.19 -36.61
N LEU A 3 25.25 9.07 -35.63
CA LEU A 3 26.42 9.01 -34.77
C LEU A 3 26.36 7.72 -33.97
N LYS A 4 27.27 6.80 -34.34
CA LYS A 4 27.76 5.71 -33.50
C LYS A 4 28.22 6.29 -32.18
N GLU A 5 27.66 5.78 -31.09
CA GLU A 5 28.38 5.35 -29.87
C GLU A 5 27.35 4.93 -28.84
N THR A 6 27.46 3.69 -28.36
CA THR A 6 27.20 3.27 -26.97
C THR A 6 27.35 1.75 -26.88
N GLU A 7 28.58 1.29 -27.08
CA GLU A 7 29.05 0.12 -26.32
C GLU A 7 29.66 0.67 -25.04
N GLU A 8 29.01 0.45 -23.90
CA GLU A 8 29.65 0.11 -22.63
C GLU A 8 28.55 -0.23 -21.61
N SER A 9 28.42 -1.53 -21.41
CA SER A 9 27.44 -2.21 -20.58
C SER A 9 27.76 -2.07 -19.08
N HIS A 10 27.59 -0.88 -18.51
CA HIS A 10 27.46 -0.64 -17.06
C HIS A 10 26.56 0.57 -16.70
N GLY A 11 25.86 1.19 -17.66
CA GLY A 11 25.47 2.61 -17.57
C GLY A 11 23.98 2.98 -17.52
N GLY A 12 23.04 2.08 -17.24
CA GLY A 12 21.60 2.39 -17.35
C GLY A 12 21.11 3.52 -16.43
N PHE A 13 21.55 3.51 -15.17
CA PHE A 13 21.19 4.55 -14.18
C PHE A 13 21.81 5.90 -14.53
N ASP A 14 23.03 5.87 -15.05
CA ASP A 14 23.80 7.03 -15.44
C ASP A 14 23.22 7.70 -16.72
N VAL A 15 22.75 6.90 -17.70
CA VAL A 15 22.16 7.44 -18.94
C VAL A 15 20.84 8.19 -18.68
N SER A 16 19.91 7.60 -17.91
CA SER A 16 18.64 8.26 -17.61
C SER A 16 18.83 9.52 -16.79
N LEU A 17 19.74 9.49 -15.81
CA LEU A 17 20.09 10.65 -15.00
C LEU A 17 20.76 11.75 -15.83
N LYS A 18 21.72 11.40 -16.71
CA LYS A 18 22.35 12.33 -17.66
C LYS A 18 21.33 12.97 -18.60
N ARG A 19 20.41 12.19 -19.17
CA ARG A 19 19.33 12.69 -20.04
C ARG A 19 18.39 13.61 -19.27
N TRP A 20 18.00 13.24 -18.05
CA TRP A 20 17.14 14.05 -17.19
C TRP A 20 17.77 15.41 -16.86
N ASN A 21 19.04 15.42 -16.46
CA ASN A 21 19.77 16.64 -16.14
C ASN A 21 19.96 17.53 -17.39
N THR A 22 20.25 16.93 -18.54
CA THR A 22 20.36 17.64 -19.83
C THR A 22 19.03 18.29 -20.21
N LEU A 23 17.92 17.55 -20.11
CA LEU A 23 16.58 18.04 -20.38
C LEU A 23 16.20 19.19 -19.43
N ARG A 24 16.49 19.03 -18.13
CA ARG A 24 16.21 20.06 -17.12
C ARG A 24 16.96 21.36 -17.42
N ARG A 25 18.25 21.29 -17.78
CA ARG A 25 19.02 22.48 -18.16
C ARG A 25 18.45 23.13 -19.42
N PHE A 26 18.21 22.34 -20.47
CA PHE A 26 17.64 22.83 -21.72
C PHE A 26 16.29 23.54 -21.54
N LEU A 27 15.41 23.00 -20.68
CA LEU A 27 14.11 23.60 -20.40
C LEU A 27 14.23 24.88 -19.54
N SER A 28 15.15 24.89 -18.57
CA SER A 28 15.44 26.09 -17.76
C SER A 28 16.01 27.23 -18.61
N ASP A 29 16.98 26.94 -19.49
CA ASP A 29 17.59 27.93 -20.39
C ASP A 29 16.57 28.57 -21.34
N ARG A 30 15.46 27.86 -21.62
CA ARG A 30 14.35 28.34 -22.45
C ARG A 30 13.15 28.86 -21.65
N GLY A 31 13.26 28.99 -20.33
CA GLY A 31 12.19 29.49 -19.45
C GLY A 31 10.95 28.59 -19.35
N ARG A 32 11.06 27.29 -19.67
CA ARG A 32 9.94 26.31 -19.69
C ARG A 32 9.99 25.36 -18.50
N SER A 33 10.07 25.89 -17.28
CA SER A 33 10.20 25.09 -16.06
C SER A 33 8.95 24.27 -15.70
N ASN A 34 7.77 24.66 -16.21
CA ASN A 34 6.50 23.93 -16.02
C ASN A 34 6.52 22.53 -16.64
N VAL A 35 7.23 22.35 -17.77
CA VAL A 35 7.29 21.06 -18.48
C VAL A 35 7.88 19.95 -17.61
N ILE A 36 8.83 20.28 -16.73
CA ILE A 36 9.37 19.31 -15.78
C ILE A 36 8.29 18.83 -14.79
N LYS A 37 7.46 19.76 -14.28
CA LYS A 37 6.33 19.41 -13.40
C LYS A 37 5.32 18.53 -14.13
N ASP A 38 5.02 18.85 -15.39
CA ASP A 38 4.10 18.06 -16.21
C ASP A 38 4.62 16.64 -16.42
N ILE A 39 5.93 16.47 -16.68
CA ILE A 39 6.54 15.14 -16.81
C ILE A 39 6.45 14.37 -15.50
N VAL A 40 6.75 15.02 -14.36
CA VAL A 40 6.66 14.40 -13.03
C VAL A 40 5.22 13.93 -12.77
N ILE A 41 4.23 14.81 -12.91
CA ILE A 41 2.82 14.44 -12.68
C ILE A 41 2.39 13.31 -13.60
N ASN A 42 2.70 13.38 -14.90
CA ASN A 42 2.31 12.33 -15.84
C ASN A 42 2.96 10.96 -15.56
N THR A 43 4.13 10.95 -14.91
CA THR A 43 4.92 9.73 -14.67
C THR A 43 4.65 9.12 -13.30
N ILE A 44 4.61 9.93 -12.24
CA ILE A 44 4.56 9.44 -10.85
C ILE A 44 3.22 9.68 -10.15
N TYR A 45 2.34 10.54 -10.68
CA TYR A 45 1.06 10.78 -10.04
C TYR A 45 0.16 9.53 -10.15
N PRO A 46 -0.54 9.14 -9.07
CA PRO A 46 -1.44 7.99 -9.10
C PRO A 46 -2.54 8.13 -10.15
N ARG A 47 -2.65 7.12 -11.02
CA ARG A 47 -3.76 7.01 -11.98
C ARG A 47 -4.96 6.42 -11.26
N LEU A 48 -5.91 7.27 -10.91
CA LEU A 48 -7.13 6.84 -10.22
C LEU A 48 -8.12 6.25 -11.22
N ASP A 49 -8.67 5.09 -10.89
CA ASP A 49 -9.82 4.54 -11.60
C ASP A 49 -11.08 5.30 -11.14
N ALA A 50 -11.48 6.33 -11.88
CA ALA A 50 -12.57 7.22 -11.47
C ALA A 50 -13.93 6.51 -11.33
N HIS A 51 -14.16 5.40 -12.04
CA HIS A 51 -15.43 4.68 -11.99
C HIS A 51 -15.65 3.96 -10.67
N VAL A 52 -14.59 3.66 -9.92
CA VAL A 52 -14.71 2.98 -8.61
C VAL A 52 -15.17 3.92 -7.49
N THR A 53 -15.00 5.24 -7.65
CA THR A 53 -15.29 6.25 -6.62
C THR A 53 -16.55 7.08 -6.92
N THR A 54 -17.01 7.11 -8.17
CA THR A 54 -18.12 7.98 -8.60
C THR A 54 -19.51 7.42 -8.34
N GLY A 55 -19.67 6.08 -8.36
CA GLY A 55 -20.96 5.43 -8.17
C GLY A 55 -21.13 4.87 -6.75
N ILE A 56 -22.27 5.15 -6.11
CA ILE A 56 -22.59 4.64 -4.76
C ILE A 56 -22.80 3.11 -4.72
N ASN A 57 -23.12 2.50 -5.86
CA ASN A 57 -23.42 1.07 -5.99
C ASN A 57 -22.24 0.26 -6.57
N HIS A 58 -21.03 0.83 -6.56
CA HIS A 58 -19.86 0.14 -7.06
C HIS A 58 -19.47 -1.01 -6.13
N LEU A 59 -19.28 -2.20 -6.69
CA LEU A 59 -18.88 -3.39 -5.92
C LEU A 59 -17.36 -3.48 -5.88
N LEU A 60 -16.80 -3.37 -4.67
CA LEU A 60 -15.37 -3.59 -4.43
C LEU A 60 -15.13 -4.97 -3.82
N LYS A 61 -13.90 -5.46 -4.02
CA LYS A 61 -13.43 -6.71 -3.42
C LYS A 61 -13.43 -6.59 -1.89
N SER A 62 -13.97 -7.59 -1.21
CA SER A 62 -13.90 -7.66 0.26
C SER A 62 -12.44 -7.89 0.72
N PRO A 63 -12.06 -7.34 1.88
CA PRO A 63 -10.83 -7.72 2.57
C PRO A 63 -10.74 -9.24 2.77
N PHE A 64 -9.52 -9.76 2.79
CA PHE A 64 -9.17 -11.17 2.96
C PHE A 64 -9.67 -12.13 1.86
N CYS A 65 -10.30 -11.64 0.79
CA CYS A 65 -10.64 -12.48 -0.35
C CYS A 65 -9.38 -12.99 -1.09
N VAL A 66 -9.38 -14.25 -1.46
CA VAL A 66 -8.31 -14.88 -2.26
C VAL A 66 -8.39 -14.42 -3.71
N HIS A 67 -7.27 -13.99 -4.28
CA HIS A 67 -7.23 -13.61 -5.71
C HIS A 67 -7.14 -14.89 -6.58
N PRO A 68 -8.11 -15.14 -7.48
CA PRO A 68 -8.28 -16.45 -8.12
C PRO A 68 -7.09 -16.88 -8.97
N LYS A 69 -6.40 -15.94 -9.62
CA LYS A 69 -5.28 -16.24 -10.52
C LYS A 69 -3.94 -16.42 -9.78
N THR A 70 -3.74 -15.72 -8.67
CA THR A 70 -2.44 -15.69 -7.97
C THR A 70 -2.43 -16.50 -6.68
N GLY A 71 -3.61 -16.79 -6.12
CA GLY A 71 -3.76 -17.48 -4.83
C GLY A 71 -3.41 -16.63 -3.62
N PHE A 72 -2.98 -15.37 -3.81
CA PHE A 72 -2.69 -14.45 -2.71
C PHE A 72 -3.96 -14.02 -1.97
N VAL A 73 -3.84 -13.92 -0.65
CA VAL A 73 -4.89 -13.36 0.21
C VAL A 73 -4.83 -11.84 0.17
N CYS A 74 -5.95 -11.15 -0.04
CA CYS A 74 -5.97 -9.68 0.01
C CYS A 74 -5.92 -9.16 1.46
N VAL A 75 -4.71 -8.96 1.96
CA VAL A 75 -4.45 -8.47 3.32
C VAL A 75 -4.47 -6.93 3.39
N PRO A 76 -4.93 -6.34 4.50
CA PRO A 76 -4.71 -4.92 4.78
C PRO A 76 -3.21 -4.63 5.00
N PHE A 77 -2.81 -3.38 4.76
CA PHE A 77 -1.46 -2.89 5.00
C PHE A 77 -1.49 -1.48 5.61
N ASP A 78 -0.42 -1.09 6.30
CA ASP A 78 -0.30 0.25 6.87
C ASP A 78 0.34 1.20 5.84
N PRO A 79 -0.38 2.23 5.35
CA PRO A 79 0.18 3.17 4.38
C PRO A 79 1.39 3.95 4.91
N ARG A 80 1.58 4.03 6.23
CA ARG A 80 2.74 4.70 6.85
C ARG A 80 4.01 3.86 6.81
N LYS A 81 3.88 2.55 6.56
CA LYS A 81 4.98 1.59 6.46
C LYS A 81 5.07 0.98 5.05
N LEU A 82 4.70 1.77 4.03
CA LEU A 82 4.63 1.29 2.66
C LEU A 82 5.98 0.79 2.13
N GLU A 83 7.09 1.43 2.53
CA GLU A 83 8.46 1.01 2.15
C GLU A 83 8.82 -0.40 2.68
N GLU A 84 8.18 -0.84 3.76
CA GLU A 84 8.38 -2.18 4.36
C GLU A 84 7.43 -3.23 3.77
N PHE A 85 6.40 -2.81 3.02
CA PHE A 85 5.38 -3.69 2.50
C PHE A 85 5.78 -4.25 1.12
N ASP A 86 6.10 -5.55 1.08
CA ASP A 86 6.32 -6.28 -0.17
C ASP A 86 5.04 -7.02 -0.61
N PRO A 87 4.41 -6.64 -1.74
CA PRO A 87 3.23 -7.33 -2.28
C PRO A 87 3.46 -8.83 -2.58
N MET A 88 4.71 -9.23 -2.82
CA MET A 88 5.06 -10.61 -3.15
C MET A 88 5.24 -11.50 -1.91
N SER A 89 5.40 -10.89 -0.73
CA SER A 89 5.53 -11.56 0.56
C SER A 89 4.20 -11.96 1.19
N VAL A 90 3.08 -11.48 0.64
CA VAL A 90 1.72 -11.75 1.13
C VAL A 90 1.43 -13.26 1.08
N PRO A 91 0.78 -13.86 2.09
CA PRO A 91 0.55 -15.30 2.12
C PRO A 91 -0.38 -15.76 0.99
N LYS A 92 -0.07 -16.92 0.40
CA LYS A 92 -0.97 -17.63 -0.50
C LYS A 92 -1.86 -18.59 0.27
N LEU A 93 -3.04 -18.86 -0.27
CA LEU A 93 -3.99 -19.80 0.33
C LEU A 93 -3.37 -21.19 0.53
N GLY A 94 -2.61 -21.70 -0.44
CA GLY A 94 -1.96 -23.01 -0.35
C GLY A 94 -0.99 -23.11 0.83
N ASP A 95 -0.19 -22.07 1.07
CA ASP A 95 0.78 -22.02 2.16
C ASP A 95 0.07 -22.00 3.52
N LEU A 96 -1.04 -21.24 3.63
CA LEU A 96 -1.85 -21.19 4.85
C LEU A 96 -2.49 -22.54 5.17
N ILE A 97 -3.01 -23.24 4.15
CA ILE A 97 -3.56 -24.60 4.34
C ILE A 97 -2.46 -25.56 4.82
N GLY A 98 -1.26 -25.48 4.26
CA GLY A 98 -0.11 -26.26 4.70
C GLY A 98 0.24 -26.00 6.17
N GLN A 99 0.33 -24.73 6.59
CA GLN A 99 0.61 -24.34 7.97
C GLN A 99 -0.46 -24.84 8.96
N LEU A 100 -1.74 -24.79 8.57
CA LEU A 100 -2.85 -25.30 9.37
C LEU A 100 -2.82 -26.83 9.49
N ALA A 101 -2.46 -27.54 8.42
CA ALA A 101 -2.35 -29.00 8.44
C ALA A 101 -1.18 -29.46 9.33
N SER A 102 -0.04 -28.79 9.26
CA SER A 102 1.13 -29.09 10.10
C SER A 102 0.86 -28.86 11.58
N SER A 103 0.19 -27.75 11.94
CA SER A 103 -0.16 -27.44 13.34
C SER A 103 -1.17 -28.41 13.96
N ARG A 104 -2.04 -29.04 13.15
CA ARG A 104 -3.03 -30.01 13.63
C ARG A 104 -2.42 -31.34 14.10
N ASN A 105 -1.25 -31.71 13.60
CA ASN A 105 -0.60 -32.98 13.98
C ASN A 105 0.05 -32.93 15.38
N GLU A 106 0.17 -31.74 15.98
CA GLU A 106 0.88 -31.54 17.25
C GLU A 106 -0.05 -31.37 18.46
N ASP A 107 -1.32 -31.00 18.28
CA ASP A 107 -2.23 -30.70 19.39
C ASP A 107 -3.61 -31.38 19.18
N GLY A 108 -3.88 -32.44 19.95
CA GLY A 108 -5.10 -33.25 19.88
C GLY A 108 -6.34 -32.64 20.54
N GLY A 109 -6.40 -31.31 20.69
CA GLY A 109 -7.40 -30.60 21.51
C GLY A 109 -8.20 -29.52 20.77
N GLU A 110 -9.45 -29.34 21.21
CA GLU A 110 -10.46 -28.38 20.73
C GLU A 110 -9.97 -26.92 20.63
N ARG A 111 -9.35 -26.51 19.51
CA ARG A 111 -8.95 -25.10 19.29
C ARG A 111 -9.10 -24.60 17.84
N HIS A 112 -10.08 -25.11 17.10
CA HIS A 112 -10.24 -24.80 15.66
C HIS A 112 -10.39 -23.29 15.37
N LEU A 113 -11.00 -22.51 16.28
CA LEU A 113 -11.26 -21.08 16.08
C LEU A 113 -10.01 -20.19 16.08
N LEU A 114 -8.90 -20.62 16.68
CA LEU A 114 -7.68 -19.80 16.82
C LEU A 114 -6.48 -20.33 16.03
N ALA A 115 -6.66 -21.37 15.22
CA ALA A 115 -5.59 -21.99 14.46
C ALA A 115 -4.87 -20.99 13.52
N TYR A 116 -5.59 -19.97 13.02
CA TYR A 116 -5.01 -18.90 12.19
C TYR A 116 -3.87 -18.12 12.90
N LYS A 117 -3.85 -18.08 14.25
CA LYS A 117 -2.80 -17.40 15.03
C LYS A 117 -1.42 -18.03 14.87
N HIS A 118 -1.36 -19.27 14.40
CA HIS A 118 -0.12 -19.99 14.12
C HIS A 118 0.23 -19.96 12.62
N THR A 119 -0.37 -19.05 11.85
CA THR A 119 -0.13 -18.92 10.41
C THR A 119 0.34 -17.52 10.02
N ALA A 120 0.85 -17.39 8.80
CA ALA A 120 1.34 -16.15 8.23
C ALA A 120 0.26 -15.06 8.06
N ILE A 121 -1.04 -15.39 8.18
CA ILE A 121 -2.14 -14.40 8.06
C ILE A 121 -2.37 -13.62 9.37
N ARG A 122 -1.87 -14.11 10.50
CA ARG A 122 -2.03 -13.50 11.83
C ARG A 122 -1.77 -11.97 11.86
N PRO A 123 -0.62 -11.45 11.42
CA PRO A 123 -0.33 -10.01 11.53
C PRO A 123 -1.33 -9.15 10.76
N ALA A 124 -1.83 -9.65 9.63
CA ALA A 124 -2.85 -8.96 8.84
C ALA A 124 -4.20 -8.90 9.56
N ILE A 125 -4.58 -9.97 10.26
CA ILE A 125 -5.81 -10.01 11.07
C ILE A 125 -5.69 -9.09 12.29
N GLU A 126 -4.57 -9.14 13.02
CA GLU A 126 -4.33 -8.26 14.17
C GLU A 126 -4.37 -6.77 13.78
N MET A 127 -3.80 -6.42 12.61
CA MET A 127 -3.90 -5.07 12.06
C MET A 127 -5.36 -4.67 11.77
N PHE A 128 -6.16 -5.57 11.21
CA PHE A 128 -7.56 -5.31 10.92
C PHE A 128 -8.41 -5.19 12.18
N GLU A 129 -8.17 -6.02 13.20
CA GLU A 129 -8.82 -5.93 14.51
C GLU A 129 -8.53 -4.56 15.18
N GLN A 130 -7.31 -4.06 15.07
CA GLN A 130 -6.95 -2.71 15.53
C GLN A 130 -7.69 -1.61 14.76
N PHE A 131 -7.89 -1.78 13.45
CA PHE A 131 -8.68 -0.85 12.65
C PHE A 131 -10.16 -0.86 13.09
N VAL A 132 -10.76 -2.05 13.19
CA VAL A 132 -12.16 -2.22 13.59
C VAL A 132 -12.41 -1.66 14.99
N SER A 133 -11.51 -1.88 15.94
CA SER A 133 -11.66 -1.34 17.31
C SER A 133 -11.64 0.19 17.35
N ARG A 134 -10.85 0.86 16.50
CA ARG A 134 -10.83 2.32 16.37
C ARG A 134 -12.09 2.89 15.72
N VAL A 135 -12.68 2.16 14.76
CA VAL A 135 -13.91 2.60 14.08
C VAL A 135 -15.14 2.30 14.92
N SER A 136 -15.10 1.23 15.72
CA SER A 136 -16.23 0.77 16.54
C SER A 136 -16.25 1.37 17.95
N SER A 137 -15.19 2.09 18.36
CA SER A 137 -15.21 2.79 19.64
C SER A 137 -16.38 3.77 19.63
N PRO A 138 -17.39 3.62 20.51
CA PRO A 138 -18.52 4.51 20.54
C PRO A 138 -17.96 5.92 20.78
N SER A 139 -18.40 6.88 19.96
CA SER A 139 -18.34 8.29 20.33
C SER A 139 -18.94 8.38 21.73
N THR A 140 -18.08 8.55 22.73
CA THR A 140 -18.48 8.75 24.10
C THR A 140 -19.27 10.04 24.12
N ASP A 141 -20.59 9.93 24.01
CA ASP A 141 -21.51 10.92 24.53
C ASP A 141 -21.36 10.84 26.04
N VAL A 142 -20.45 11.65 26.60
CA VAL A 142 -20.27 11.79 28.04
C VAL A 142 -20.46 13.27 28.34
N GLY A 143 -21.64 13.58 28.87
CA GLY A 143 -21.79 14.73 29.73
C GLY A 143 -20.78 14.62 30.89
N GLY A 144 -20.02 15.69 31.09
CA GLY A 144 -19.34 16.02 32.34
C GLY A 144 -18.11 15.19 32.69
N GLY A 145 -16.91 15.77 32.52
CA GLY A 145 -15.71 15.31 33.20
C GLY A 145 -14.43 15.60 32.41
N ASP A 146 -13.80 16.74 32.71
CA ASP A 146 -12.51 17.14 32.16
C ASP A 146 -11.45 16.06 32.33
N SER A 147 -10.97 15.52 31.22
CA SER A 147 -9.64 14.92 31.09
C SER A 147 -9.22 15.02 29.63
N LYS A 148 -8.19 15.83 29.37
CA LYS A 148 -7.58 16.06 28.05
C LYS A 148 -7.19 14.72 27.41
N ALA A 149 -8.08 14.18 26.58
CA ALA A 149 -7.72 13.23 25.54
C ALA A 149 -7.10 14.05 24.39
N GLU A 150 -5.83 13.81 24.10
CA GLU A 150 -5.17 14.35 22.92
C GLU A 150 -5.83 13.71 21.68
N VAL A 151 -6.81 14.42 21.14
CA VAL A 151 -7.46 14.09 19.88
C VAL A 151 -6.40 14.15 18.80
N VAL A 152 -5.92 13.00 18.34
CA VAL A 152 -5.09 12.94 17.13
C VAL A 152 -6.00 13.30 15.97
N ASN A 153 -6.01 14.59 15.66
CA ASN A 153 -6.88 15.20 14.68
C ASN A 153 -6.49 14.73 13.28
N PHE A 154 -7.33 13.88 12.66
CA PHE A 154 -7.17 13.47 11.27
C PHE A 154 -7.31 14.66 10.29
N ALA A 155 -7.78 15.83 10.75
CA ALA A 155 -7.73 17.08 9.99
C ALA A 155 -6.31 17.66 9.82
N SER A 156 -5.28 17.09 10.46
CA SER A 156 -3.88 17.49 10.21
C SER A 156 -3.27 16.81 8.97
N VAL A 157 -4.04 16.05 8.19
CA VAL A 157 -3.66 15.70 6.81
C VAL A 157 -3.72 16.99 6.01
N ARG A 158 -2.61 17.74 6.03
CA ARG A 158 -2.41 18.85 5.10
C ARG A 158 -2.57 18.27 3.69
N PRO A 159 -3.36 18.92 2.81
CA PRO A 159 -3.31 18.55 1.40
C PRO A 159 -1.85 18.65 0.98
N VAL A 160 -1.33 17.61 0.34
CA VAL A 160 -0.07 17.70 -0.39
C VAL A 160 -0.34 18.67 -1.53
N VAL A 161 -0.06 19.96 -1.27
CA VAL A 161 -0.10 20.99 -2.30
C VAL A 161 1.03 20.67 -3.27
N ALA A 162 0.69 20.53 -4.53
CA ALA A 162 1.60 20.26 -5.65
C ALA A 162 2.61 21.40 -5.89
#